data_AF-A0A7Z0DRK8-F1
#
_entry.id   AF-A0A7Z0DRK8-F1
#
_cell.length_a   1.000
_cell.length_b   1.000
_cell.length_c   1.000
_cell.angle_alpha   90.00
_cell.angle_beta   90.00
_cell.angle_gamma   90.00
#
_symmetry.space_group_name_H-M   'P 1'
#
loop_
_entity.id
_entity.type
_entity.pdbx_description
1 polymer ?
#
loop_
_entity_poly.entity_id
_entity_poly.type
_entity_poly.pdbx_seq_one_letter_code
_entity_poly.pdbx_strand_id
1 'polypeptide(L)'
;MAFTVLVVTALSKVSGDTRERTGVVTDAAALSVWKSTLSPALDDLNSFPDPPGIPADEPARVRPCAIDESDGSLVQLTAEKHWATDASRNGYPSLDAVVPEVRAGYAEIVESVVARGWTDRTDSHEESGDGVNGPVRTTLTKSIGNERVTLWIDMYTDSVFATLTFPDAPRACRLEE
;
A
#
# COMPACT_ATOMS: atom_id res chain seq x y z
N MET A 1 25.50 -49.41 -19.75
CA MET A 1 25.09 -48.00 -19.61
C MET A 1 24.71 -47.79 -18.16
N ALA A 2 25.55 -47.11 -17.39
CA ALA A 2 25.37 -46.89 -15.95
C ALA A 2 24.90 -45.45 -15.72
N PHE A 3 23.77 -45.28 -15.03
CA PHE A 3 23.30 -43.98 -14.57
C PHE A 3 23.67 -43.81 -13.10
N THR A 4 24.53 -42.84 -12.84
CA THR A 4 24.92 -42.42 -11.49
C THR A 4 23.81 -41.55 -10.90
N VAL A 5 23.22 -42.00 -9.79
CA VAL A 5 22.31 -41.19 -8.96
C VAL A 5 23.16 -40.53 -7.87
N LEU A 6 23.24 -39.21 -7.88
CA LEU A 6 23.91 -38.44 -6.83
C LEU A 6 22.87 -38.10 -5.75
N VAL A 7 22.89 -38.83 -4.63
CA VAL A 7 22.13 -38.46 -3.43
C VAL A 7 23.04 -37.56 -2.58
N VAL A 8 22.72 -36.28 -2.51
CA VAL A 8 23.37 -35.35 -1.59
C VAL A 8 22.50 -35.26 -0.34
N THR A 9 22.85 -36.04 0.68
CA THR A 9 22.30 -35.93 2.03
C THR A 9 23.08 -34.85 2.79
N ALA A 10 22.50 -33.66 2.92
CA ALA A 10 22.94 -32.68 3.91
C ALA A 10 22.15 -32.90 5.21
N LEU A 11 22.77 -33.59 6.17
CA LEU A 11 22.35 -33.60 7.56
C LEU A 11 22.83 -32.30 8.21
N SER A 12 21.90 -31.50 8.73
CA SER A 12 22.21 -30.47 9.73
C SER A 12 21.12 -30.47 10.79
N LYS A 13 21.45 -31.04 11.95
CA LYS A 13 20.72 -30.83 13.21
C LYS A 13 21.20 -29.51 13.80
N VAL A 14 20.32 -28.53 13.91
CA VAL A 14 20.41 -27.43 14.88
C VAL A 14 19.07 -27.31 15.58
N SER A 15 19.13 -27.29 16.90
CA SER A 15 18.03 -27.38 17.85
C SER A 15 17.17 -26.11 17.90
N GLY A 16 15.85 -26.32 18.00
CA GLY A 16 14.91 -25.55 18.82
C GLY A 16 14.90 -24.03 18.68
N ASP A 17 14.13 -23.54 17.71
CA ASP A 17 13.03 -22.59 17.95
C ASP A 17 12.21 -22.49 16.65
N THR A 18 11.48 -23.55 16.32
CA THR A 18 10.41 -23.45 15.32
C THR A 18 9.26 -22.72 15.99
N ARG A 19 9.31 -21.38 16.00
CA ARG A 19 8.10 -20.65 15.65
C ARG A 19 7.77 -21.12 14.25
N GLU A 20 6.90 -22.12 14.19
CA GLU A 20 6.21 -22.54 12.99
C GLU A 20 5.69 -21.25 12.36
N ARG A 21 6.39 -20.75 11.32
CA ARG A 21 5.93 -19.60 10.53
C ARG A 21 4.68 -20.12 9.84
N THR A 22 3.56 -19.89 10.49
CA THR A 22 2.22 -20.00 9.93
C THR A 22 2.25 -19.20 8.63
N GLY A 23 2.35 -19.90 7.49
CA GLY A 23 2.53 -19.25 6.21
C GLY A 23 1.31 -18.39 5.86
N VAL A 24 1.51 -17.34 5.07
CA VAL A 24 0.40 -16.58 4.50
C VAL A 24 0.04 -17.21 3.16
N VAL A 25 -1.16 -17.77 3.07
CA VAL A 25 -1.70 -18.27 1.80
C VAL A 25 -2.43 -17.13 1.09
N THR A 26 -2.01 -16.86 -0.15
CA THR A 26 -2.74 -15.97 -1.06
C THR A 26 -3.60 -16.80 -2.02
N ASP A 27 -4.90 -16.55 -2.05
CA ASP A 27 -5.82 -17.08 -3.06
C ASP A 27 -5.53 -16.44 -4.43
N ALA A 28 -5.11 -17.27 -5.37
CA ALA A 28 -4.73 -16.82 -6.71
C ALA A 28 -5.92 -16.28 -7.53
N ALA A 29 -7.14 -16.80 -7.32
CA ALA A 29 -8.33 -16.32 -7.99
C ALA A 29 -8.74 -14.95 -7.45
N ALA A 30 -8.72 -14.78 -6.13
CA ALA A 30 -8.98 -13.48 -5.50
C ALA A 30 -7.93 -12.43 -5.92
N LEU A 31 -6.65 -12.79 -5.94
CA LEU A 31 -5.58 -11.91 -6.43
C LEU A 31 -5.80 -11.49 -7.90
N SER A 32 -6.28 -12.41 -8.74
CA SER A 32 -6.60 -12.11 -10.14
C SER A 32 -7.72 -11.07 -10.25
N VAL A 33 -8.79 -11.21 -9.45
CA VAL A 33 -9.90 -10.23 -9.39
C VAL A 33 -9.41 -8.86 -8.94
N TRP A 34 -8.56 -8.79 -7.92
CA TRP A 34 -7.94 -7.54 -7.48
C TRP A 34 -7.16 -6.86 -8.61
N LYS A 35 -6.26 -7.61 -9.27
CA LYS A 35 -5.42 -7.07 -10.34
C LYS A 35 -6.25 -6.61 -11.53
N SER A 36 -7.23 -7.39 -11.98
CA SER A 36 -8.04 -7.04 -13.15
C SER A 36 -8.94 -5.84 -12.87
N THR A 37 -9.58 -5.80 -11.71
CA THR A 37 -10.50 -4.73 -11.31
C THR A 37 -9.77 -3.41 -11.13
N LEU A 38 -8.61 -3.43 -10.46
CA LEU A 38 -7.87 -2.22 -10.13
C LEU A 38 -6.84 -1.81 -11.18
N SER A 39 -6.55 -2.61 -12.21
CA SER A 39 -5.58 -2.24 -13.25
C SER A 39 -5.81 -0.84 -13.83
N PRO A 40 -7.04 -0.45 -14.24
CA PRO A 40 -7.25 0.88 -14.80
C PRO A 40 -7.06 1.99 -13.75
N ALA A 41 -7.41 1.73 -12.49
CA ALA A 41 -7.22 2.67 -11.39
C ALA A 41 -5.73 2.86 -11.06
N LEU A 42 -4.96 1.77 -11.10
CA LEU A 42 -3.52 1.77 -10.88
C LEU A 42 -2.78 2.49 -12.01
N ASP A 43 -3.20 2.31 -13.25
CA ASP A 43 -2.66 3.06 -14.40
C ASP A 43 -2.96 4.57 -14.29
N ASP A 44 -4.16 4.93 -13.82
CA ASP A 44 -4.51 6.32 -13.54
C ASP A 44 -3.64 6.88 -12.40
N LEU A 45 -3.47 6.14 -11.29
CA LEU A 45 -2.58 6.54 -10.20
C LEU A 45 -1.13 6.74 -10.64
N ASN A 46 -0.63 5.84 -11.50
CA ASN A 46 0.74 5.87 -12.00
C ASN A 46 1.02 7.02 -12.96
N SER A 47 -0.02 7.58 -13.56
CA SER A 47 0.13 8.71 -14.47
C SER A 47 -0.02 10.06 -13.76
N PHE A 48 -0.35 10.10 -12.47
CA PHE A 48 -0.24 11.34 -11.70
C PHE A 48 1.23 11.76 -11.57
N PRO A 49 1.53 13.05 -11.79
CA PRO A 49 2.88 13.55 -11.60
C PRO A 49 3.29 13.39 -10.13
N ASP A 50 4.58 13.18 -9.92
CA ASP A 50 5.14 13.21 -8.59
C ASP A 50 5.30 14.66 -8.15
N PRO A 51 4.68 15.08 -7.03
CA PRO A 51 4.80 16.47 -6.59
C PRO A 51 6.25 16.83 -6.23
N PRO A 52 6.64 18.10 -6.35
CA PRO A 52 7.97 18.56 -5.97
C PRO A 52 8.31 18.13 -4.53
N GLY A 53 9.47 17.51 -4.34
CA GLY A 53 9.99 17.16 -3.02
C GLY A 53 9.43 15.89 -2.38
N ILE A 54 8.35 15.32 -2.94
CA ILE A 54 7.78 14.05 -2.49
C ILE A 54 7.67 13.06 -3.66
N PRO A 55 8.79 12.58 -4.21
CA PRO A 55 8.76 11.62 -5.31
C PRO A 55 8.05 10.32 -4.91
N ALA A 56 7.47 9.62 -5.89
CA ALA A 56 6.95 8.28 -5.63
C ALA A 56 8.11 7.34 -5.29
N ASP A 57 7.92 6.50 -4.28
CA ASP A 57 8.86 5.43 -3.96
C ASP A 57 8.94 4.41 -5.09
N GLU A 58 7.79 4.16 -5.69
CA GLU A 58 7.58 3.11 -6.66
C GLU A 58 6.24 3.28 -7.38
N PRO A 59 6.06 2.63 -8.53
CA PRO A 59 4.77 2.58 -9.20
C PRO A 59 3.69 1.95 -8.32
N ALA A 60 2.47 2.46 -8.46
CA ALA A 60 1.26 1.92 -7.88
C ALA A 60 1.10 0.45 -8.27
N ARG A 61 0.79 -0.40 -7.28
CA ARG A 61 0.59 -1.84 -7.50
C ARG A 61 -0.30 -2.48 -6.44
N VAL A 62 -0.79 -3.68 -6.76
CA VAL A 62 -1.34 -4.60 -5.74
C VAL A 62 -0.20 -5.23 -4.95
N ARG A 63 -0.11 -4.93 -3.67
CA ARG A 63 0.76 -5.57 -2.69
C ARG A 63 0.26 -6.97 -2.33
N PRO A 64 1.16 -7.92 -2.12
CA PRO A 64 0.79 -9.25 -1.64
C PRO A 64 0.32 -9.18 -0.19
N CYS A 65 -0.32 -10.26 0.25
CA CYS A 65 -0.64 -10.49 1.65
C CYS A 65 0.63 -10.47 2.50
N ALA A 66 0.54 -9.95 3.73
CA ALA A 66 1.65 -9.88 4.66
C ALA A 66 1.19 -10.12 6.10
N ILE A 67 2.13 -10.40 7.01
CA ILE A 67 1.90 -10.30 8.44
C ILE A 67 2.49 -8.96 8.88
N ASP A 68 1.70 -8.16 9.59
CA ASP A 68 2.24 -6.98 10.27
C ASP A 68 3.18 -7.45 11.38
N GLU A 69 4.44 -7.03 11.31
CA GLU A 69 5.47 -7.47 12.26
C GLU A 69 5.25 -6.90 13.66
N SER A 70 4.48 -5.82 13.79
CA SER A 70 4.25 -5.09 15.04
C SER A 70 3.26 -5.82 15.95
N ASP A 71 2.20 -6.38 15.37
CA ASP A 71 1.10 -7.01 16.12
C ASP A 71 0.77 -8.44 15.66
N GLY A 72 1.46 -8.94 14.64
CA GLY A 72 1.26 -10.29 14.09
C GLY A 72 -0.04 -10.45 13.30
N SER A 73 -0.74 -9.36 12.98
CA SER A 73 -2.00 -9.41 12.26
C SER A 73 -1.82 -9.71 10.77
N LEU A 74 -2.79 -10.42 10.18
CA LEU A 74 -2.79 -10.70 8.75
C LEU A 74 -3.29 -9.49 7.96
N VAL A 75 -2.40 -8.91 7.17
CA VAL A 75 -2.70 -7.83 6.22
C VAL A 75 -3.23 -8.46 4.92
N GLN A 76 -4.42 -8.00 4.50
CA GLN A 76 -5.00 -8.40 3.22
C GLN A 76 -4.23 -7.79 2.04
N LEU A 77 -4.58 -8.16 0.79
CA LEU A 77 -4.06 -7.43 -0.37
C LEU A 77 -4.39 -5.94 -0.23
N THR A 78 -3.42 -5.08 -0.53
CA THR A 78 -3.63 -3.64 -0.69
C THR A 78 -3.25 -3.24 -2.09
N ALA A 79 -3.89 -2.21 -2.64
CA ALA A 79 -3.49 -1.63 -3.91
C ALA A 79 -3.13 -0.18 -3.64
N GLU A 80 -1.87 0.19 -3.80
CA GLU A 80 -1.39 1.45 -3.24
C GLU A 80 -0.29 2.09 -4.08
N LYS A 81 -0.12 3.41 -3.90
CA LYS A 81 1.03 4.21 -4.32
C LYS A 81 1.49 5.04 -3.12
N HIS A 82 2.80 5.18 -2.95
CA HIS A 82 3.41 5.91 -1.84
C HIS A 82 4.34 6.99 -2.39
N TRP A 83 4.18 8.22 -1.89
CA TRP A 83 5.07 9.35 -2.11
C TRP A 83 5.71 9.73 -0.80
N ALA A 84 7.02 9.86 -0.78
CA ALA A 84 7.75 10.15 0.43
C ALA A 84 8.88 11.14 0.16
N THR A 85 9.16 11.96 1.15
CA THR A 85 10.24 12.95 1.08
C THR A 85 11.61 12.27 1.02
N ASP A 86 12.60 12.89 0.40
CA ASP A 86 13.98 12.36 0.47
C ASP A 86 14.52 12.33 1.91
N ALA A 87 13.97 13.21 2.76
CA ALA A 87 14.20 13.29 4.19
C ALA A 87 13.79 12.02 4.94
N SER A 88 12.63 11.43 4.63
CA SER A 88 12.19 10.18 5.25
C SER A 88 13.14 9.02 4.91
N ARG A 89 13.74 9.06 3.71
CA ARG A 89 14.66 8.03 3.21
C ARG A 89 16.07 8.13 3.77
N ASN A 90 16.55 9.34 4.07
CA ASN A 90 17.96 9.60 4.44
C ASN A 90 18.16 10.01 5.91
N GLY A 91 17.09 10.00 6.70
CA GLY A 91 17.10 10.47 8.09
C GLY A 91 16.66 11.94 8.18
N TYR A 92 15.73 12.19 9.10
CA TYR A 92 14.99 13.45 9.20
C TYR A 92 15.88 14.71 9.38
N PRO A 93 15.79 15.72 8.49
CA PRO A 93 15.77 17.10 8.95
C PRO A 93 14.49 17.32 9.77
N SER A 94 14.49 18.29 10.69
CA SER A 94 13.36 18.57 11.61
C SER A 94 11.99 18.48 10.91
N LEU A 95 11.01 17.80 11.52
CA LEU A 95 9.65 17.62 10.98
C LEU A 95 9.01 18.94 10.51
N ASP A 96 9.28 20.04 11.20
CA ASP A 96 8.82 21.39 10.84
C ASP A 96 9.24 21.85 9.44
N ALA A 97 10.34 21.32 8.91
CA ALA A 97 10.83 21.64 7.57
C ALA A 97 10.12 20.85 6.47
N VAL A 98 9.61 19.66 6.79
CA VAL A 98 9.11 18.68 5.81
C VAL A 98 7.59 18.75 5.66
N VAL A 99 6.87 19.03 6.75
CA VAL A 99 5.40 19.10 6.75
C VAL A 99 4.81 20.06 5.71
N PRO A 100 5.35 21.28 5.49
CA PRO A 100 4.80 22.19 4.48
C PRO A 100 4.88 21.63 3.06
N GLU A 101 5.99 20.95 2.73
CA GLU A 101 6.24 20.33 1.43
C GLU A 101 5.29 19.15 1.21
N VAL A 102 5.15 18.26 2.20
CA VAL A 102 4.21 17.13 2.15
C VAL A 102 2.76 17.61 2.01
N ARG A 103 2.38 18.68 2.72
CA ARG A 103 1.04 19.26 2.62
C ARG A 103 0.76 19.85 1.24
N ALA A 104 1.74 20.53 0.64
CA ALA A 104 1.61 21.05 -0.72
C ALA A 104 1.45 19.89 -1.72
N GLY A 105 2.32 18.88 -1.62
CA GLY A 105 2.24 17.72 -2.49
C GLY A 105 0.95 16.90 -2.32
N TYR A 106 0.44 16.78 -1.09
CA TYR A 106 -0.89 16.20 -0.83
C TYR A 106 -1.99 16.95 -1.58
N ALA A 107 -2.02 18.28 -1.49
CA ALA A 107 -3.01 19.09 -2.19
C ALA A 107 -2.91 18.91 -3.72
N GLU A 108 -1.69 18.91 -4.28
CA GLU A 108 -1.46 18.69 -5.71
C GLU A 108 -1.93 17.31 -6.19
N ILE A 109 -1.70 16.26 -5.39
CA ILE A 109 -2.19 14.90 -5.69
C ILE A 109 -3.72 14.91 -5.69
N VAL A 110 -4.36 15.44 -4.65
CA VAL A 110 -5.82 15.49 -4.55
C VAL A 110 -6.43 16.28 -5.71
N GLU A 111 -5.86 17.43 -6.07
CA GLU A 111 -6.32 18.23 -7.21
C GLU A 111 -6.16 17.48 -8.54
N SER A 112 -5.02 16.83 -8.75
CA SER A 112 -4.75 16.01 -9.95
C SER A 112 -5.74 14.86 -10.08
N VAL A 113 -6.04 14.20 -8.96
CA VAL A 113 -7.01 13.09 -8.88
C VAL A 113 -8.42 13.59 -9.23
N VAL A 114 -8.87 14.70 -8.64
CA VAL A 114 -10.17 15.32 -8.95
C VAL A 114 -10.26 15.73 -10.42
N ALA A 115 -9.20 16.35 -10.97
CA ALA A 115 -9.15 16.77 -12.36
C ALA A 115 -9.31 15.60 -13.36
N ARG A 116 -9.04 14.37 -12.92
CA ARG A 116 -9.23 13.13 -13.70
C ARG A 116 -10.56 12.43 -13.46
N GLY A 117 -11.52 13.12 -12.87
CA GLY A 117 -12.88 12.63 -12.72
C GLY A 117 -13.07 11.65 -11.57
N TRP A 118 -12.18 11.66 -10.58
CA TRP A 118 -12.49 11.10 -9.26
C TRP A 118 -13.40 12.09 -8.51
N THR A 119 -14.52 11.60 -7.99
CA THR A 119 -15.63 12.40 -7.44
C THR A 119 -15.97 11.99 -6.01
N ASP A 120 -17.07 12.53 -5.46
CA ASP A 120 -17.60 12.20 -4.12
C ASP A 120 -16.58 12.41 -3.00
N ARG A 121 -15.85 13.52 -3.09
CA ARG A 121 -14.77 13.91 -2.18
C ARG A 121 -15.31 14.11 -0.76
N THR A 122 -14.73 13.38 0.19
CA THR A 122 -14.93 13.59 1.62
C THR A 122 -13.58 13.76 2.29
N ASP A 123 -13.39 14.88 2.98
CA ASP A 123 -12.17 15.18 3.73
C ASP A 123 -12.42 14.92 5.21
N SER A 124 -11.51 14.21 5.86
CA SER A 124 -11.53 13.97 7.30
C SER A 124 -10.17 14.26 7.91
N HIS A 125 -10.18 14.90 9.06
CA HIS A 125 -9.00 15.08 9.89
C HIS A 125 -9.18 14.21 11.13
N GLU A 126 -8.29 13.24 11.34
CA GLU A 126 -8.28 12.50 12.59
C GLU A 126 -7.53 13.34 13.62
N GLU A 127 -8.19 13.73 14.71
CA GLU A 127 -7.48 14.33 15.85
C GLU A 127 -6.81 13.20 16.62
N SER A 128 -5.48 13.19 16.67
CA SER A 128 -4.76 12.31 17.58
C SER A 128 -5.04 12.74 19.03
N GLY A 129 -5.06 11.77 19.97
CA GLY A 129 -5.46 12.00 21.37
C GLY A 129 -4.62 12.99 22.18
N ASP A 130 -3.52 13.49 21.61
CA ASP A 130 -2.63 14.53 22.13
C ASP A 130 -2.86 15.91 21.49
N GLY A 131 -3.83 16.06 20.59
CA GLY A 131 -4.20 17.33 19.96
C GLY A 131 -3.19 17.82 18.91
N VAL A 132 -2.33 16.92 18.40
CA VAL A 132 -1.27 17.25 17.45
C VAL A 132 -1.42 16.44 16.16
N ASN A 133 -2.03 17.06 15.14
CA ASN A 133 -1.93 16.68 13.72
C ASN A 133 -2.04 15.16 13.44
N GLY A 134 -3.21 14.55 13.64
CA GLY A 134 -3.44 13.23 13.06
C GLY A 134 -3.55 13.29 11.52
N PRO A 135 -3.57 12.13 10.85
CA PRO A 135 -3.51 12.08 9.40
C PRO A 135 -4.69 12.83 8.77
N VAL A 136 -4.40 13.56 7.69
CA VAL A 136 -5.44 14.17 6.85
C VAL A 136 -5.79 13.16 5.78
N ARG A 137 -7.05 12.74 5.73
CA ARG A 137 -7.55 11.79 4.72
C ARG A 137 -8.51 12.48 3.77
N THR A 138 -8.28 12.30 2.48
CA THR A 138 -9.28 12.57 1.43
C THR A 138 -9.76 11.24 0.88
N THR A 139 -11.08 11.03 0.87
CA THR A 139 -11.71 9.90 0.19
C THR A 139 -12.35 10.37 -1.09
N LEU A 140 -12.04 9.70 -2.21
CA LEU A 140 -12.69 9.93 -3.51
C LEU A 140 -13.16 8.60 -4.09
N THR A 141 -14.10 8.66 -5.03
CA THR A 141 -14.56 7.47 -5.75
C THR A 141 -14.59 7.70 -7.24
N LYS A 142 -14.50 6.62 -8.02
CA LYS A 142 -14.62 6.65 -9.48
C LYS A 142 -15.22 5.34 -9.96
N SER A 143 -16.09 5.41 -10.97
CA SER A 143 -16.59 4.21 -11.62
C SER A 143 -15.58 3.74 -12.67
N ILE A 144 -15.18 2.48 -12.58
CA ILE A 144 -14.24 1.84 -13.49
C ILE A 144 -14.88 0.54 -13.99
N GLY A 145 -15.30 0.53 -15.26
CA GLY A 145 -16.15 -0.53 -15.78
C GLY A 145 -17.46 -0.59 -15.01
N ASN A 146 -17.75 -1.75 -14.41
CA ASN A 146 -18.94 -1.97 -13.58
C ASN A 146 -18.70 -1.76 -12.09
N GLU A 147 -17.45 -1.48 -11.69
CA GLU A 147 -17.05 -1.39 -10.29
C GLU A 147 -16.96 0.07 -9.85
N ARG A 148 -17.39 0.34 -8.62
CA ARG A 148 -17.08 1.62 -7.95
C ARG A 148 -15.79 1.43 -7.17
N VAL A 149 -14.74 2.13 -7.57
CA VAL A 149 -13.45 2.10 -6.88
C VAL A 149 -13.38 3.30 -5.94
N THR A 150 -12.91 3.06 -4.72
CA THR A 150 -12.63 4.09 -3.71
C THR A 150 -11.13 4.28 -3.61
N LEU A 151 -10.71 5.54 -3.55
CA LEU A 151 -9.34 5.98 -3.32
C LEU A 151 -9.28 6.75 -2.00
N TRP A 152 -8.45 6.29 -1.09
CA TRP A 152 -8.06 7.02 0.11
C TRP A 152 -6.70 7.65 -0.12
N ILE A 153 -6.59 8.94 0.18
CA ILE A 153 -5.33 9.68 0.14
C ILE A 153 -5.05 10.15 1.55
N ASP A 154 -4.07 9.53 2.18
CA ASP A 154 -3.64 9.78 3.56
C ASP A 154 -2.36 10.59 3.57
N MET A 155 -2.40 11.74 4.25
CA MET A 155 -1.22 12.55 4.52
C MET A 155 -0.70 12.24 5.91
N TYR A 156 0.57 11.83 5.97
CA TYR A 156 1.36 11.74 7.19
C TYR A 156 2.37 12.89 7.22
N THR A 157 3.19 12.94 8.27
CA THR A 157 4.14 14.04 8.49
C THR A 157 5.19 14.16 7.38
N ASP A 158 5.61 13.04 6.79
CA ASP A 158 6.75 12.93 5.86
C ASP A 158 6.40 12.25 4.52
N SER A 159 5.13 11.91 4.34
CA SER A 159 4.67 11.00 3.28
C SER A 159 3.18 11.17 2.97
N VAL A 160 2.81 10.72 1.77
CA VAL A 160 1.42 10.61 1.30
C VAL A 160 1.20 9.20 0.75
N PHE A 161 0.13 8.55 1.20
CA PHE A 161 -0.30 7.23 0.71
C PHE A 161 -1.60 7.36 -0.06
N ALA A 162 -1.65 6.75 -1.24
CA ALA A 162 -2.88 6.49 -1.98
C ALA A 162 -3.21 5.01 -1.87
N THR A 163 -4.39 4.65 -1.36
CA THR A 163 -4.87 3.27 -1.27
C THR A 163 -6.19 3.11 -2.01
N LEU A 164 -6.26 2.10 -2.87
CA LEU A 164 -7.43 1.74 -3.65
C LEU A 164 -8.16 0.53 -3.03
N THR A 165 -9.48 0.59 -3.07
CA THR A 165 -10.36 -0.52 -2.69
C THR A 165 -11.63 -0.50 -3.53
N PHE A 166 -12.44 -1.55 -3.45
CA PHE A 166 -13.74 -1.66 -4.11
C PHE A 166 -14.72 -2.46 -3.21
N PRO A 167 -16.04 -2.18 -3.26
CA PRO A 167 -17.03 -2.71 -2.31
C PRO A 167 -17.00 -4.22 -2.12
N ASP A 168 -16.79 -4.98 -3.18
CA ASP A 168 -16.84 -6.44 -3.18
C ASP A 168 -15.44 -7.08 -3.31
N ALA A 169 -14.42 -6.38 -2.82
CA ALA A 169 -13.05 -6.89 -2.84
C ALA A 169 -12.93 -8.24 -2.12
N PRO A 170 -12.59 -9.33 -2.84
CA PRO A 170 -12.52 -10.64 -2.22
C PRO A 170 -11.37 -10.68 -1.23
N ARG A 171 -11.60 -11.31 -0.08
CA ARG A 171 -10.51 -11.69 0.83
C ARG A 171 -9.62 -12.67 0.10
N ALA A 172 -8.33 -12.35 0.04
CA ALA A 172 -7.35 -13.17 -0.66
C ALA A 172 -6.36 -13.82 0.30
N CYS A 173 -6.34 -13.41 1.57
CA CYS A 173 -5.31 -13.83 2.50
C CYS A 173 -5.91 -14.64 3.65
N ARG A 174 -5.27 -15.76 3.96
CA ARG A 174 -5.51 -16.56 5.16
C ARG A 174 -4.19 -17.09 5.72
N LEU A 175 -4.19 -17.41 7.01
CA LEU A 175 -3.09 -18.13 7.64
C LEU A 175 -3.15 -19.61 7.22
N GLU A 176 -1.99 -20.24 7.05
CA GLU A 176 -1.90 -21.70 6.96
C GLU A 176 -2.37 -22.30 8.30
N GLU A 177 -3.27 -23.29 8.22
CA GLU A 177 -3.75 -24.02 9.39
C GLU A 177 -2.79 -25.15 9.78
#